data_AF-A0A1G3LRH8-F1
#
_entry.id   AF-A0A1G3LRH8-F1
#
_cell.length_a   1.000
_cell.length_b   1.000
_cell.length_c   1.000
_cell.angle_alpha   90.00
_cell.angle_beta   90.00
_cell.angle_gamma   90.00
#
_symmetry.space_group_name_H-M   'P 1'
#
loop_
_entity.id
_entity.type
_entity.pdbx_description
1 polymer ?
#
loop_
_entity_poly.entity_id
_entity_poly.type
_entity_poly.pdbx_seq_one_letter_code
_entity_poly.pdbx_strand_id
1 'polypeptide(L)'
;MNNELTWKRWGAATGYLAFALGIAAASFERGAPPANAPVEQALAYFVKYRTQLLAQSLLFVLSAGVLLWFIGTLRSFLFKAEEGTGWLSSVAFGAGILWAGLQLVMQAGQVALAMGANAELPAALAGMMGDLTYALSVIAYVPMGIMLAAVAVASWRFKAFPAWLAWLSAVAAAANLLMSAGIVAQGGPLVPGGVLTYALYLLQAVWQVATPTVMLARAKA
;
A
#
# COMPACT_ATOMS: atom_id res chain seq x y z
N MET A 1 -9.18 -24.22 -23.00
CA MET A 1 -9.82 -22.88 -22.81
C MET A 1 -10.28 -22.60 -21.37
N ASN A 2 -10.75 -23.59 -20.58
CA ASN A 2 -11.28 -23.35 -19.21
C ASN A 2 -10.24 -22.96 -18.14
N ASN A 3 -8.98 -23.38 -18.25
CA ASN A 3 -7.97 -23.10 -17.23
C ASN A 3 -7.57 -21.61 -17.18
N GLU A 4 -7.40 -20.95 -18.33
CA GLU A 4 -6.99 -19.53 -18.35
C GLU A 4 -8.02 -18.59 -17.71
N LEU A 5 -9.31 -18.81 -17.96
CA LEU A 5 -10.37 -17.99 -17.38
C LEU A 5 -10.41 -18.17 -15.85
N THR A 6 -10.21 -19.41 -15.40
CA THR A 6 -10.13 -19.77 -13.98
C THR A 6 -8.93 -19.07 -13.33
N TRP A 7 -7.74 -19.16 -13.90
CA TRP A 7 -6.54 -18.48 -13.40
C TRP A 7 -6.70 -16.95 -13.31
N LYS A 8 -7.36 -16.31 -14.30
CA LYS A 8 -7.64 -14.86 -14.26
C LYS A 8 -8.58 -14.47 -13.12
N ARG A 9 -9.60 -15.30 -12.85
CA ARG A 9 -10.52 -15.07 -11.73
C ARG A 9 -9.83 -15.21 -10.37
N TRP A 10 -9.02 -16.26 -10.20
CA TRP A 10 -8.23 -16.45 -8.99
C TRP A 10 -7.22 -15.30 -8.80
N GLY A 11 -6.57 -14.86 -9.88
CA GLY A 11 -5.65 -13.72 -9.85
C GLY A 11 -6.33 -12.38 -9.51
N ALA A 12 -7.57 -12.15 -9.95
CA ALA A 12 -8.31 -10.95 -9.54
C ALA A 12 -8.79 -11.06 -8.08
N ALA A 13 -9.16 -12.27 -7.64
CA ALA A 13 -9.61 -12.52 -6.26
C ALA A 13 -8.51 -12.27 -5.21
N THR A 14 -7.22 -12.37 -5.57
CA THR A 14 -6.13 -12.03 -4.65
C THR A 14 -6.14 -10.55 -4.24
N GLY A 15 -6.73 -9.66 -5.05
CA GLY A 15 -6.96 -8.26 -4.66
C GLY A 15 -7.83 -8.13 -3.42
N TYR A 16 -8.91 -8.94 -3.33
CA TYR A 16 -9.77 -8.98 -2.14
C TYR A 16 -9.10 -9.65 -0.96
N LEU A 17 -8.33 -10.72 -1.18
CA LEU A 17 -7.61 -11.38 -0.08
C LEU A 17 -6.55 -10.43 0.52
N ALA A 18 -5.80 -9.72 -0.31
CA ALA A 18 -4.87 -8.69 0.15
C ALA A 18 -5.60 -7.58 0.92
N PHE A 19 -6.76 -7.13 0.43
CA PHE A 19 -7.58 -6.13 1.11
C PHE A 19 -8.07 -6.64 2.48
N ALA A 20 -8.62 -7.85 2.55
CA ALA A 20 -9.11 -8.45 3.78
C ALA A 20 -8.00 -8.62 4.82
N LEU A 21 -6.80 -9.07 4.41
CA LEU A 21 -5.63 -9.15 5.27
C LEU A 21 -5.17 -7.76 5.75
N GLY A 22 -5.23 -6.75 4.89
CA GLY A 22 -4.92 -5.37 5.25
C GLY A 22 -5.89 -4.79 6.29
N ILE A 23 -7.20 -5.01 6.12
CA ILE A 23 -8.22 -4.62 7.11
C ILE A 23 -8.05 -5.40 8.42
N ALA A 24 -7.75 -6.70 8.35
CA ALA A 24 -7.45 -7.49 9.53
C ALA A 24 -6.21 -6.93 10.26
N ALA A 25 -5.15 -6.56 9.54
CA ALA A 25 -3.99 -5.90 10.11
C ALA A 25 -4.35 -4.56 10.77
N ALA A 26 -5.14 -3.72 10.10
CA ALA A 26 -5.57 -2.42 10.62
C ALA A 26 -6.37 -2.53 11.94
N SER A 27 -7.08 -3.64 12.17
CA SER A 27 -7.79 -3.87 13.45
C SER A 27 -6.86 -4.00 14.68
N PHE A 28 -5.58 -4.31 14.44
CA PHE A 28 -4.54 -4.36 15.46
C PHE A 28 -3.86 -3.01 15.69
N GLU A 29 -4.13 -1.99 14.87
CA GLU A 29 -3.56 -0.66 15.07
C GLU A 29 -3.89 -0.14 16.47
N ARG A 30 -2.86 0.38 17.12
CA ARG A 30 -2.97 1.11 18.39
C ARG A 30 -2.50 2.51 18.06
N GLY A 31 -3.16 3.54 18.62
CA GLY A 31 -2.86 4.93 18.30
C GLY A 31 -1.38 5.22 18.56
N ALA A 32 -0.58 5.23 17.49
CA ALA A 32 0.86 5.37 17.58
C ALA A 32 1.17 6.76 18.16
N PRO A 33 2.23 6.90 18.97
CA PRO A 33 2.70 8.20 19.39
C PRO A 33 2.98 9.08 18.15
N PRO A 34 2.73 10.40 18.24
CA PRO A 34 3.04 11.29 17.13
C PRO A 34 4.55 11.25 16.83
N ALA A 35 4.93 11.57 15.59
CA ALA A 35 6.33 11.48 15.15
C ALA A 35 7.32 12.33 15.99
N ASN A 36 6.83 13.40 16.64
CA ASN A 36 7.61 14.26 17.52
C ASN A 36 7.51 13.89 19.01
N ALA A 37 6.93 12.74 19.35
CA ALA A 37 6.86 12.24 20.72
C ALA A 37 8.26 11.96 21.29
N PRO A 38 8.46 12.11 22.62
CA PRO A 38 9.69 11.66 23.28
C PRO A 38 9.96 10.17 22.99
N VAL A 39 11.23 9.82 22.82
CA VAL A 39 11.64 8.45 22.46
C VAL A 39 11.20 7.44 23.52
N GLU A 40 11.21 7.83 24.79
CA GLU A 40 10.77 7.00 25.92
C GLU A 40 9.29 6.63 25.78
N GLN A 41 8.46 7.55 25.27
CA GLN A 41 7.05 7.30 25.00
C GLN A 41 6.88 6.32 23.84
N ALA A 42 7.69 6.45 22.78
CA ALA A 42 7.70 5.51 21.67
C ALA A 42 8.11 4.09 22.12
N LEU A 43 9.18 3.97 22.91
CA LEU A 43 9.62 2.70 23.47
C LEU A 43 8.56 2.06 24.38
N ALA A 44 7.96 2.83 25.28
CA ALA A 44 6.88 2.36 26.14
C ALA A 44 5.68 1.84 25.33
N TYR A 45 5.37 2.47 24.19
CA TYR A 45 4.34 2.01 23.26
C TYR A 45 4.69 0.63 22.65
N PHE A 46 5.94 0.44 22.19
CA PHE A 46 6.38 -0.84 21.64
C PHE A 46 6.40 -1.97 22.69
N VAL A 47 6.78 -1.67 23.94
CA VAL A 47 6.69 -2.63 25.06
C VAL A 47 5.23 -3.00 25.33
N LYS A 48 4.36 -2.00 25.47
CA LYS A 48 2.95 -2.18 25.84
C LYS A 48 2.16 -2.96 24.80
N TYR A 49 2.40 -2.69 23.51
CA TYR A 49 1.60 -3.26 22.41
C TYR A 49 2.39 -4.24 21.54
N ARG A 50 3.48 -4.81 22.06
CA ARG A 50 4.39 -5.71 21.33
C ARG A 50 3.66 -6.78 20.52
N THR A 51 2.77 -7.54 21.15
CA THR A 51 2.06 -8.65 20.51
C THR A 51 1.13 -8.16 19.40
N GLN A 52 0.44 -7.04 19.62
CA GLN A 52 -0.46 -6.45 18.64
C GLN A 52 0.33 -5.92 17.43
N LEU A 53 1.47 -5.27 17.65
CA LEU A 53 2.34 -4.77 16.59
C LEU A 53 2.93 -5.90 15.74
N LEU A 54 3.35 -7.00 16.37
CA LEU A 54 3.84 -8.18 15.66
C LEU A 54 2.74 -8.87 14.85
N ALA A 55 1.53 -9.02 15.42
CA ALA A 55 0.38 -9.58 14.72
C ALA A 55 -0.05 -8.69 13.53
N GLN A 56 -0.09 -7.38 13.73
CA GLN A 56 -0.33 -6.38 12.70
C GLN A 56 0.69 -6.52 11.56
N SER A 57 1.98 -6.52 11.87
CA SER A 57 3.05 -6.63 10.87
C SER A 57 2.99 -7.94 10.09
N LEU A 58 2.72 -9.07 10.76
CA LEU A 58 2.55 -10.36 10.09
C LEU A 58 1.43 -10.30 9.04
N LEU A 59 0.27 -9.75 9.40
CA LEU A 59 -0.86 -9.63 8.48
C LEU A 59 -0.58 -8.66 7.32
N PHE A 60 0.12 -7.55 7.56
CA PHE A 60 0.56 -6.66 6.48
C PHE A 60 1.57 -7.32 5.54
N VAL A 61 2.52 -8.11 6.06
CA VAL A 61 3.48 -8.86 5.24
C VAL A 61 2.77 -9.90 4.36
N LEU A 62 1.83 -10.66 4.94
CA LEU A 62 1.01 -11.61 4.18
C LEU A 62 0.15 -10.90 3.13
N SER A 63 -0.47 -9.77 3.50
CA SER A 63 -1.23 -8.92 2.57
C SER A 63 -0.38 -8.48 1.40
N ALA A 64 0.82 -7.95 1.65
CA ALA A 64 1.75 -7.51 0.61
C ALA A 64 2.18 -8.66 -0.30
N GLY A 65 2.46 -9.86 0.24
CA GLY A 65 2.78 -11.04 -0.57
C GLY A 65 1.65 -11.45 -1.52
N VAL A 66 0.41 -11.46 -1.04
CA VAL A 66 -0.78 -11.72 -1.87
C VAL A 66 -1.00 -10.61 -2.91
N LEU A 67 -0.70 -9.36 -2.53
CA LEU A 67 -0.85 -8.19 -3.38
C LEU A 67 0.10 -8.22 -4.59
N LEU A 68 1.29 -8.80 -4.47
CA LEU A 68 2.19 -9.03 -5.61
C LEU A 68 1.51 -9.86 -6.71
N TRP A 69 0.72 -10.87 -6.31
CA TRP A 69 -0.04 -11.69 -7.25
C TRP A 69 -1.15 -10.88 -7.94
N PHE A 70 -1.82 -10.01 -7.18
CA PHE A 70 -2.81 -9.10 -7.75
C PHE A 70 -2.17 -8.11 -8.73
N ILE A 71 -1.02 -7.52 -8.39
CA ILE A 71 -0.27 -6.59 -9.26
C ILE A 71 0.15 -7.29 -10.56
N GLY A 72 0.63 -8.53 -10.48
CA GLY A 72 0.92 -9.35 -11.66
C GLY A 72 -0.31 -9.58 -12.53
N THR A 73 -1.46 -9.88 -11.92
CA THR A 73 -2.72 -10.07 -12.64
C THR A 73 -3.21 -8.76 -13.28
N LEU A 74 -3.10 -7.64 -12.56
CA LEU A 74 -3.44 -6.30 -13.05
C LEU A 74 -2.59 -5.93 -14.26
N ARG A 75 -1.29 -6.21 -14.23
CA ARG A 75 -0.40 -6.03 -15.40
C ARG A 75 -0.92 -6.79 -16.60
N SER A 76 -1.18 -8.09 -16.46
CA SER A 76 -1.67 -8.92 -17.55
C SER A 76 -3.03 -8.45 -18.09
N PHE A 77 -3.87 -7.86 -17.24
CA PHE A 77 -5.15 -7.29 -17.62
C PHE A 77 -4.97 -6.00 -18.43
N LEU A 78 -4.15 -5.06 -17.95
CA LEU A 78 -3.85 -3.80 -18.67
C LEU A 78 -3.14 -4.06 -19.99
N PHE A 79 -2.15 -4.96 -20.00
CA PHE A 79 -1.37 -5.31 -21.18
C PHE A 79 -2.26 -5.79 -22.35
N LYS A 80 -3.31 -6.54 -22.05
CA LYS A 80 -4.27 -7.02 -23.06
C LYS A 80 -5.08 -5.90 -23.70
N ALA A 81 -5.31 -4.81 -22.99
CA ALA A 81 -6.00 -3.65 -23.54
C ALA A 81 -5.05 -2.75 -24.36
N GLU A 82 -3.75 -2.76 -24.07
CA GLU A 82 -2.80 -1.82 -24.65
C GLU A 82 -2.44 -2.08 -26.13
N GLU A 83 -2.71 -3.26 -26.69
CA GLU A 83 -2.50 -3.70 -28.10
C GLU A 83 -1.10 -3.43 -28.72
N GLY A 84 -0.20 -2.76 -28.00
CA GLY A 84 1.14 -2.35 -28.44
C GLY A 84 2.23 -2.79 -27.46
N THR A 85 3.19 -1.91 -27.17
CA THR A 85 4.41 -2.26 -26.39
C THR A 85 4.14 -2.60 -24.92
N GLY A 86 2.94 -2.34 -24.39
CA GLY A 86 2.61 -2.64 -23.01
C GLY A 86 3.33 -1.75 -22.00
N TRP A 87 3.76 -0.55 -22.40
CA TRP A 87 4.63 0.28 -21.58
C TRP A 87 3.92 0.79 -20.31
N LEU A 88 2.63 1.14 -20.37
CA LEU A 88 1.89 1.61 -19.19
C LEU A 88 1.64 0.44 -18.23
N SER A 89 1.26 -0.73 -18.73
CA SER A 89 1.10 -1.92 -17.91
C SER A 89 2.42 -2.32 -17.22
N SER A 90 3.56 -2.11 -17.88
CA SER A 90 4.88 -2.38 -17.33
C SER A 90 5.29 -1.35 -16.28
N VAL A 91 4.98 -0.05 -16.48
CA VAL A 91 5.17 1.00 -15.47
C VAL A 91 4.29 0.73 -14.25
N ALA A 92 3.00 0.42 -14.44
CA ALA A 92 2.08 0.09 -13.37
C ALA A 92 2.58 -1.10 -12.54
N PHE A 93 3.07 -2.14 -13.21
CA PHE A 93 3.66 -3.30 -12.56
C PHE A 93 4.91 -2.95 -11.76
N GLY A 94 5.92 -2.35 -12.40
CA GLY A 94 7.20 -2.04 -11.75
C GLY A 94 7.03 -1.13 -10.54
N ALA A 95 6.20 -0.09 -10.68
CA ALA A 95 5.87 0.83 -9.60
C ALA A 95 5.10 0.13 -8.47
N GLY A 96 4.12 -0.73 -8.79
CA GLY A 96 3.38 -1.50 -7.79
C GLY A 96 4.27 -2.47 -7.01
N ILE A 97 5.19 -3.17 -7.67
CA ILE A 97 6.15 -4.06 -7.03
C ILE A 97 7.10 -3.28 -6.11
N LEU A 98 7.61 -2.12 -6.58
CA LEU A 98 8.47 -1.27 -5.76
C LEU A 98 7.74 -0.77 -4.51
N TRP A 99 6.49 -0.32 -4.65
CA TRP A 99 5.67 0.09 -3.52
C TRP A 99 5.46 -1.06 -2.51
N ALA A 100 5.07 -2.25 -2.98
CA ALA A 100 4.90 -3.41 -2.10
C ALA A 100 6.21 -3.81 -1.41
N GLY A 101 7.34 -3.72 -2.11
CA GLY A 101 8.67 -3.95 -1.55
C GLY A 101 9.03 -2.96 -0.44
N LEU A 102 8.79 -1.66 -0.65
CA LEU A 102 9.02 -0.63 0.37
C LEU A 102 8.14 -0.85 1.61
N GLN A 103 6.88 -1.25 1.42
CA GLN A 103 5.99 -1.61 2.52
C GLN A 103 6.53 -2.80 3.33
N LEU A 104 7.07 -3.83 2.68
CA LEU A 104 7.69 -4.97 3.36
C LEU A 104 8.93 -4.56 4.17
N VAL A 105 9.79 -3.70 3.62
CA VAL A 105 10.97 -3.18 4.33
C VAL A 105 10.56 -2.32 5.52
N MET A 106 9.54 -1.48 5.37
CA MET A 106 8.96 -0.70 6.46
C MET A 106 8.46 -1.61 7.60
N GLN A 107 7.78 -2.72 7.28
CA GLN A 107 7.35 -3.69 8.30
C GLN A 107 8.51 -4.34 9.04
N ALA A 108 9.66 -4.56 8.39
CA ALA A 108 10.85 -5.08 9.05
C ALA A 108 11.36 -4.13 10.16
N GLY A 109 11.32 -2.82 9.93
CA GLY A 109 11.65 -1.80 10.93
C GLY A 109 10.72 -1.86 12.15
N GLN A 110 9.41 -1.91 11.92
CA GLN A 110 8.41 -2.04 12.99
C GLN A 110 8.59 -3.34 13.80
N VAL A 111 8.85 -4.47 13.13
CA VAL A 111 9.10 -5.76 13.77
C VAL A 111 10.38 -5.72 14.61
N ALA A 112 11.45 -5.12 14.09
CA ALA A 112 12.71 -4.98 14.82
C ALA A 112 12.54 -4.16 16.11
N LEU A 113 11.83 -3.03 16.04
CA LEU A 113 11.49 -2.21 17.21
C LEU A 113 10.66 -2.99 18.23
N ALA A 114 9.62 -3.70 17.80
CA ALA A 114 8.78 -4.52 18.70
C ALA A 114 9.53 -5.70 19.33
N MET A 115 10.46 -6.32 18.60
CA MET A 115 11.28 -7.41 19.13
C MET A 115 12.32 -6.92 20.13
N GLY A 116 12.97 -5.78 19.85
CA GLY A 116 13.99 -5.19 20.70
C GLY A 116 13.45 -4.42 21.90
N ALA A 117 12.16 -4.08 21.95
CA ALA A 117 11.56 -3.21 22.98
C ALA A 117 11.79 -3.66 24.43
N ASN A 118 12.00 -4.96 24.67
CA ASN A 118 12.27 -5.50 26.01
C ASN A 118 13.77 -5.51 26.39
N ALA A 119 14.66 -5.23 25.44
CA ALA A 119 16.07 -5.01 25.69
C ALA A 119 16.30 -3.53 26.04
N GLU A 120 17.42 -3.21 26.68
CA GLU A 120 17.90 -1.83 26.86
C GLU A 120 18.32 -1.24 25.50
N LEU A 121 17.34 -0.97 24.62
CA LEU A 121 17.52 -0.31 23.35
C LEU A 121 17.95 1.13 23.59
N PRO A 122 19.12 1.56 23.10
CA PRO A 122 19.53 2.95 23.19
C PRO A 122 18.49 3.87 22.52
N ALA A 123 18.11 4.95 23.19
CA ALA A 123 17.09 5.88 22.69
C ALA A 123 17.41 6.41 21.29
N ALA A 124 18.69 6.75 21.02
CA ALA A 124 19.12 7.23 19.71
C ALA A 124 18.86 6.19 18.59
N LEU A 125 19.05 4.90 18.86
CA LEU A 125 18.81 3.84 17.89
C LEU A 125 17.30 3.65 17.64
N ALA A 126 16.49 3.69 18.69
CA ALA A 126 15.04 3.60 18.58
C ALA A 126 14.45 4.78 17.79
N GLY A 127 14.92 6.01 18.06
CA GLY A 127 14.55 7.21 17.31
C GLY A 127 14.90 7.09 15.83
N MET A 128 16.15 6.74 15.51
CA MET A 128 16.59 6.57 14.12
C MET A 128 15.80 5.51 13.36
N MET A 129 15.44 4.39 14.01
CA MET A 129 14.60 3.35 13.41
C MET A 129 13.15 3.81 13.19
N GLY A 130 12.61 4.62 14.11
CA GLY A 130 11.31 5.29 13.94
C GLY A 130 11.31 6.22 12.73
N ASP A 131 12.31 7.09 12.62
CA ASP A 131 12.49 8.02 11.50
C ASP A 131 12.66 7.27 10.17
N LEU A 132 13.43 6.19 10.15
CA LEU A 132 13.60 5.35 8.96
C LEU A 132 12.27 4.72 8.52
N THR A 133 11.49 4.19 9.46
CA THR A 133 10.17 3.59 9.18
C THR A 133 9.22 4.64 8.63
N TYR A 134 9.23 5.85 9.22
CA TYR A 134 8.48 7.00 8.73
C TYR A 134 8.89 7.39 7.30
N ALA A 135 10.19 7.55 7.05
CA ALA A 135 10.72 7.93 5.74
C ALA A 135 10.32 6.92 4.67
N LEU A 136 10.43 5.61 4.96
CA LEU A 136 10.00 4.54 4.06
C LEU A 136 8.51 4.64 3.71
N SER A 137 7.65 4.92 4.69
CA SER A 137 6.21 5.11 4.46
C SER A 137 5.95 6.27 3.49
N VAL A 138 6.59 7.41 3.69
CA VAL A 138 6.36 8.60 2.86
C VAL A 138 6.93 8.41 1.45
N ILE A 139 8.12 7.80 1.34
CA ILE A 139 8.75 7.48 0.05
C ILE A 139 7.88 6.51 -0.75
N ALA A 140 7.23 5.54 -0.09
CA ALA A 140 6.36 4.56 -0.74
C ALA A 140 5.16 5.19 -1.47
N TYR A 141 4.70 6.38 -1.08
CA TYR A 141 3.60 7.04 -1.79
C TYR A 141 3.94 7.38 -3.25
N VAL A 142 5.21 7.64 -3.58
CA VAL A 142 5.62 7.97 -4.95
C VAL A 142 5.37 6.80 -5.92
N PRO A 143 5.93 5.60 -5.72
CA PRO A 143 5.67 4.47 -6.61
C PRO A 143 4.18 4.07 -6.63
N MET A 144 3.46 4.20 -5.52
CA MET A 144 2.00 3.98 -5.53
C MET A 144 1.28 4.99 -6.43
N GLY A 145 1.63 6.26 -6.33
CA GLY A 145 1.09 7.33 -7.18
C GLY A 145 1.37 7.08 -8.66
N ILE A 146 2.60 6.68 -9.01
CA ILE A 146 2.98 6.34 -10.38
C ILE A 146 2.19 5.13 -10.90
N MET A 147 2.04 4.08 -10.09
CA MET A 147 1.24 2.91 -10.45
C MET A 147 -0.20 3.31 -10.80
N LEU A 148 -0.85 4.07 -9.91
CA LEU A 148 -2.24 4.50 -10.08
C LEU A 148 -2.41 5.45 -11.27
N ALA A 149 -1.43 6.34 -11.50
CA ALA A 149 -1.42 7.21 -12.68
C ALA A 149 -1.32 6.40 -13.98
N ALA A 150 -0.44 5.38 -14.03
CA ALA A 150 -0.33 4.49 -15.18
C ALA A 150 -1.64 3.72 -15.44
N VAL A 151 -2.30 3.23 -14.39
CA VAL A 151 -3.63 2.59 -14.49
C VAL A 151 -4.66 3.58 -15.05
N ALA A 152 -4.69 4.83 -14.57
CA ALA A 152 -5.62 5.85 -15.05
C ALA A 152 -5.42 6.15 -16.54
N VAL A 153 -4.18 6.41 -16.95
CA VAL A 153 -3.83 6.71 -18.34
C VAL A 153 -4.15 5.52 -19.25
N ALA A 154 -3.81 4.30 -18.83
CA ALA A 154 -4.13 3.10 -19.61
C ALA A 154 -5.64 2.93 -19.78
N SER A 155 -6.41 3.24 -18.73
CA SER A 155 -7.87 3.15 -18.75
C SER A 155 -8.51 4.18 -19.67
N TRP A 156 -8.03 5.43 -19.69
CA TRP A 156 -8.54 6.44 -20.60
C TRP A 156 -8.11 6.19 -22.05
N ARG A 157 -6.84 5.84 -22.28
CA ARG A 157 -6.27 5.71 -23.62
C ARG A 157 -6.72 4.44 -24.35
N PHE A 158 -6.87 3.35 -23.59
CA PHE A 158 -7.12 2.01 -24.14
C PHE A 158 -8.42 1.38 -23.62
N LYS A 159 -9.23 2.12 -22.84
CA LYS A 159 -10.51 1.63 -22.28
C LYS A 159 -10.36 0.36 -21.43
N ALA A 160 -9.18 0.17 -20.84
CA ALA A 160 -8.86 -0.96 -19.98
C ALA A 160 -9.84 -1.09 -18.79
N PHE A 161 -10.27 0.05 -18.24
CA PHE A 161 -11.31 0.15 -17.22
C PHE A 161 -12.38 1.19 -17.59
N PRO A 162 -13.58 1.17 -16.96
CA PRO A 162 -14.58 2.22 -17.12
C PRO A 162 -14.07 3.57 -16.60
N ALA A 163 -14.64 4.66 -17.12
CA ALA A 163 -14.17 6.02 -16.85
C ALA A 163 -14.17 6.40 -15.36
N TRP A 164 -15.14 5.93 -14.57
CA TRP A 164 -15.19 6.21 -13.13
C TRP A 164 -13.99 5.60 -12.38
N LEU A 165 -13.52 4.41 -12.77
CA LEU A 165 -12.38 3.76 -12.15
C LEU A 165 -11.06 4.40 -12.61
N ALA A 166 -11.03 4.90 -13.84
CA ALA A 166 -9.91 5.73 -14.32
C ALA A 166 -9.77 7.02 -13.50
N TRP A 167 -10.88 7.73 -13.25
CA TRP A 167 -10.90 8.91 -12.38
C TRP A 167 -10.53 8.59 -10.94
N LEU A 168 -11.07 7.50 -10.36
CA LEU A 168 -10.69 7.05 -9.02
C LEU A 168 -9.19 6.79 -8.93
N SER A 169 -8.61 6.14 -9.94
CA SER A 169 -7.17 5.90 -10.02
C SER A 169 -6.38 7.21 -10.10
N ALA A 170 -6.82 8.17 -10.91
CA ALA A 170 -6.16 9.47 -11.04
C ALA A 170 -6.21 10.30 -9.74
N VAL A 171 -7.37 10.34 -9.07
CA VAL A 171 -7.53 11.04 -7.78
C VAL A 171 -6.69 10.37 -6.70
N ALA A 172 -6.68 9.04 -6.63
CA ALA A 172 -5.83 8.29 -5.71
C ALA A 172 -4.34 8.47 -6.01
N ALA A 173 -3.95 8.61 -7.29
CA ALA A 173 -2.59 8.93 -7.68
C ALA A 173 -2.18 10.32 -7.18
N ALA A 174 -2.99 11.34 -7.43
CA ALA A 174 -2.76 12.70 -6.97
C ALA A 174 -2.67 12.77 -5.44
N ALA A 175 -3.55 12.04 -4.73
CA ALA A 175 -3.52 11.92 -3.28
C ALA A 175 -2.19 11.34 -2.76
N ASN A 176 -1.71 10.26 -3.36
CA ASN A 176 -0.43 9.65 -2.98
C ASN A 176 0.75 10.60 -3.25
N LEU A 177 0.79 11.26 -4.40
CA LEU A 177 1.84 12.23 -4.70
C LEU A 177 1.79 13.44 -3.75
N LEU A 178 0.59 13.90 -3.37
CA LEU A 178 0.44 14.94 -2.35
C LEU A 178 0.96 14.49 -0.98
N MET A 179 0.67 13.25 -0.56
CA MET A 179 1.20 12.69 0.69
C MET A 179 2.73 12.55 0.67
N SER A 180 3.34 12.36 -0.50
CA SER A 180 4.81 12.33 -0.62
C SER A 180 5.47 13.67 -0.29
N ALA A 181 4.75 14.79 -0.34
CA ALA A 181 5.23 16.09 0.14
C ALA A 181 5.50 16.09 1.67
N GLY A 182 5.03 15.08 2.39
CA GLY A 182 5.35 14.83 3.80
C GLY A 182 6.86 14.68 4.09
N ILE A 183 7.71 14.52 3.07
CA ILE A 183 9.18 14.50 3.21
C ILE A 183 9.69 15.85 3.72
N VAL A 184 9.09 16.96 3.27
CA VAL A 184 9.54 18.32 3.60
C VAL A 184 8.61 19.02 4.59
N ALA A 185 7.46 18.42 4.90
CA ALA A 185 6.50 18.97 5.85
C ALA A 185 6.93 18.67 7.29
N GLN A 186 7.11 19.71 8.10
CA GLN A 186 7.47 19.60 9.53
C GLN A 186 6.25 19.53 10.46
N GLY A 187 5.03 19.60 9.92
CA GLY A 187 3.77 19.63 10.69
C GLY A 187 2.53 19.74 9.80
N GLY A 188 1.34 19.65 10.40
CA GLY A 188 0.05 19.84 9.71
C GLY A 188 -0.64 18.56 9.22
N PRO A 189 -1.73 18.68 8.44
CA PRO A 189 -2.61 17.55 8.12
C PRO A 189 -1.97 16.46 7.26
N LEU A 190 -0.87 16.77 6.57
CA LEU A 190 -0.14 15.86 5.68
C LEU A 190 0.90 14.98 6.38
N VAL A 191 1.15 15.19 7.68
CA VAL A 191 2.03 14.31 8.45
C VAL A 191 1.38 12.93 8.56
N PRO A 192 2.10 11.82 8.32
CA PRO A 192 1.67 10.45 8.61
C PRO A 192 1.00 10.32 9.98
N GLY A 193 -0.20 9.74 9.99
CA GLY A 193 -1.07 9.68 11.19
C GLY A 193 -2.01 10.88 11.34
N GLY A 194 -1.94 11.87 10.44
CA GLY A 194 -2.88 12.97 10.35
C GLY A 194 -4.22 12.55 9.75
N VAL A 195 -5.30 13.24 10.10
CA VAL A 195 -6.68 12.95 9.63
C VAL A 195 -6.77 12.88 8.10
N LEU A 196 -6.02 13.73 7.40
CA LEU A 196 -6.01 13.73 5.93
C LEU A 196 -5.35 12.47 5.37
N THR A 197 -4.28 11.96 5.99
CA THR A 197 -3.65 10.69 5.54
C THR A 197 -4.62 9.51 5.64
N TYR A 198 -5.38 9.42 6.73
CA TYR A 198 -6.43 8.41 6.87
C TYR A 198 -7.55 8.57 5.84
N ALA A 199 -7.99 9.80 5.57
CA ALA A 199 -9.00 10.07 4.54
C ALA A 199 -8.51 9.66 3.14
N LEU A 200 -7.23 9.91 2.83
CA LEU A 200 -6.63 9.56 1.55
C LEU A 200 -6.37 8.04 1.41
N TYR A 201 -6.13 7.31 2.51
CA TYR A 201 -6.11 5.84 2.49
C TYR A 201 -7.43 5.22 2.09
N LEU A 202 -8.57 5.86 2.40
CA LEU A 202 -9.87 5.37 1.96
C LEU A 202 -9.98 5.34 0.43
N LEU A 203 -9.36 6.28 -0.28
CA LEU A 203 -9.35 6.26 -1.75
C LEU A 203 -8.62 5.02 -2.28
N GLN A 204 -7.49 4.67 -1.66
CA GLN A 204 -6.73 3.47 -2.01
C GLN A 204 -7.50 2.19 -1.67
N ALA A 205 -8.14 2.14 -0.50
CA ALA A 205 -8.99 1.02 -0.09
C ALA A 205 -10.15 0.81 -1.07
N VAL A 206 -10.87 1.88 -1.42
CA VAL A 206 -11.96 1.84 -2.40
C VAL A 206 -11.43 1.39 -3.77
N TRP A 207 -10.29 1.90 -4.21
CA TRP A 207 -9.65 1.47 -5.46
C TRP A 207 -9.27 -0.02 -5.46
N GLN A 208 -8.75 -0.51 -4.34
CA GLN A 208 -8.30 -1.90 -4.19
C GLN A 208 -9.47 -2.89 -4.23
N VAL A 209 -10.67 -2.49 -3.81
CA VAL A 209 -11.90 -3.30 -3.94
C VAL A 209 -12.52 -3.13 -5.33
N ALA A 210 -12.59 -1.91 -5.83
CA ALA A 210 -13.20 -1.57 -7.11
C ALA A 210 -12.51 -2.26 -8.31
N THR A 211 -11.18 -2.27 -8.32
CA THR A 211 -10.39 -2.82 -9.43
C THR A 211 -10.62 -4.31 -9.67
N PRO A 212 -10.47 -5.22 -8.67
CA PRO A 212 -10.78 -6.63 -8.85
C PRO A 212 -12.27 -6.87 -9.12
N THR A 213 -13.17 -6.03 -8.60
CA THR A 213 -14.62 -6.09 -8.92
C THR A 213 -14.84 -5.96 -10.43
N VAL A 214 -14.25 -4.93 -11.04
CA VAL A 214 -14.40 -4.67 -12.48
C VAL A 214 -13.71 -5.74 -13.31
N MET A 215 -12.52 -6.20 -12.91
CA MET A 215 -11.81 -7.29 -13.60
C MET A 215 -12.64 -8.57 -13.62
N LEU A 216 -13.27 -8.93 -12.49
CA LEU A 216 -14.13 -10.12 -12.40
C LEU A 216 -15.45 -9.96 -13.15
N ALA A 217 -16.04 -8.76 -13.17
CA ALA A 217 -17.23 -8.48 -13.95
C ALA A 217 -16.98 -8.62 -15.45
N ARG A 218 -15.83 -8.13 -15.94
CA ARG A 218 -15.44 -8.27 -17.35
C ARG A 218 -15.01 -9.69 -17.73
N ALA A 219 -14.50 -10.49 -16.80
CA ALA A 219 -14.19 -11.90 -17.04
C ALA A 219 -15.43 -12.81 -17.18
N LYS A 220 -16.64 -12.29 -16.90
CA LYS A 220 -17.91 -13.01 -17.11
C LYS A 220 -18.56 -12.71 -18.47
N ALA A 221 -18.16 -11.63 -19.12
CA ALA A 221 -18.63 -11.21 -20.45
C ALA A 221 -17.78 -11.86 -21.54
#